data_AF-A0A7S4MAC7-F1
#
_entry.id   AF-A0A7S4MAC7-F1
#
_cell.length_a   1.000
_cell.length_b   1.000
_cell.length_c   1.000
_cell.angle_alpha   90.00
_cell.angle_beta   90.00
_cell.angle_gamma   90.00
#
_symmetry.space_group_name_H-M   'P 1'
#
loop_
_entity.id
_entity.type
_entity.pdbx_description
1 polymer ?
#
loop_
_entity_poly.entity_id
_entity_poly.type
_entity_poly.pdbx_seq_one_letter_code
_entity_poly.pdbx_strand_id
1 'polypeptide(L)'
;EVDLKSGGWEVVWSEKSPHGHLVSSFVSPEEVKRNSATLEAGRFFMYHRVWTRETLASERERRLRIQGEVAEKLKDRDAYFEKLEDEDENLGSKVMSYAKAAKSMNDYRSSGYEESLFIPLYDDQVLKLNEQCIVSTRGIVYKMNKGEAEKIGDSRVESLRTK
;
A
#
# COMPACT_ATOMS: atom_id res chain seq x y z
N GLU A 1 -29.11 1.65 -11.03
CA GLU A 1 -28.12 0.55 -11.11
C GLU A 1 -27.36 0.75 -12.41
N VAL A 2 -26.03 0.74 -12.38
CA VAL A 2 -25.21 0.97 -13.59
C VAL A 2 -24.70 -0.39 -14.06
N ASP A 3 -24.99 -0.73 -15.31
CA ASP A 3 -24.49 -1.95 -15.94
C ASP A 3 -23.07 -1.72 -16.46
N LEU A 4 -22.08 -2.23 -15.73
CA LEU A 4 -20.68 -2.18 -16.11
C LEU A 4 -20.40 -3.24 -17.16
N LYS A 5 -19.96 -2.81 -18.34
CA LYS A 5 -19.77 -3.70 -19.50
C LYS A 5 -18.36 -4.25 -19.57
N SER A 6 -18.22 -5.37 -20.29
CA SER A 6 -16.93 -6.00 -20.61
C SER A 6 -16.06 -6.24 -19.37
N GLY A 7 -16.71 -6.63 -18.28
CA GLY A 7 -16.04 -6.96 -17.04
C GLY A 7 -15.27 -8.27 -17.14
N GLY A 8 -14.07 -8.31 -16.57
CA GLY A 8 -13.26 -9.51 -16.47
C GLY A 8 -12.34 -9.45 -15.26
N TRP A 9 -11.94 -10.61 -14.74
CA TRP A 9 -10.98 -10.69 -13.64
C TRP A 9 -9.98 -11.81 -13.87
N GLU A 10 -8.76 -11.61 -13.33
CA GLU A 10 -7.67 -12.57 -13.41
C GLU A 10 -6.81 -12.48 -12.15
N VAL A 11 -6.22 -13.60 -11.72
CA VAL A 11 -5.19 -13.61 -10.69
C VAL A 11 -3.83 -13.78 -11.35
N VAL A 12 -2.98 -12.78 -11.22
CA VAL A 12 -1.64 -12.74 -11.84
C VAL A 12 -0.58 -12.92 -10.75
N TRP A 13 0.28 -13.93 -10.90
CA TRP A 13 1.42 -14.17 -10.03
C TRP A 13 2.73 -13.77 -10.71
N SER A 14 3.65 -13.20 -9.95
CA SER A 14 5.01 -12.93 -10.39
C SER A 14 5.98 -13.71 -9.52
N GLU A 15 6.94 -14.40 -10.13
CA GLU A 15 7.99 -15.13 -9.40
C GLU A 15 8.84 -14.23 -8.50
N LYS A 16 8.88 -12.93 -8.80
CA LYS A 16 9.64 -11.93 -8.03
C LYS A 16 8.84 -11.30 -6.89
N SER A 17 7.58 -11.70 -6.70
CA SER A 17 6.67 -11.10 -5.72
C SER A 17 6.18 -12.15 -4.72
N PRO A 18 6.14 -11.84 -3.41
CA PRO A 18 5.57 -12.74 -2.41
C PRO A 18 4.03 -12.83 -2.48
N HIS A 19 3.41 -12.04 -3.34
CA HIS A 19 1.96 -11.98 -3.55
C HIS A 19 1.60 -11.93 -5.02
N GLY A 20 0.44 -12.49 -5.34
CA GLY A 20 -0.26 -12.29 -6.60
C GLY A 20 -1.11 -11.03 -6.57
N HIS A 21 -1.73 -10.75 -7.71
CA HIS A 21 -2.63 -9.63 -7.92
C HIS A 21 -3.94 -10.16 -8.49
N LEU A 22 -5.04 -10.02 -7.76
CA LEU A 22 -6.38 -10.14 -8.31
C LEU A 22 -6.68 -8.84 -9.04
N VAL A 23 -6.65 -8.87 -10.36
CA VAL A 23 -6.98 -7.73 -11.22
C VAL A 23 -8.41 -7.91 -11.70
N SER A 24 -9.21 -6.86 -11.55
CA SER A 24 -10.56 -6.78 -12.11
C SER A 24 -10.63 -5.58 -13.03
N SER A 25 -11.18 -5.75 -14.22
CA SER A 25 -11.36 -4.70 -15.21
C SER A 25 -12.82 -4.57 -15.58
N PHE A 26 -13.26 -3.35 -15.89
CA PHE A 26 -14.59 -3.07 -16.40
C PHE A 26 -14.62 -1.77 -17.17
N VAL A 27 -15.65 -1.58 -17.98
CA VAL A 27 -15.89 -0.35 -18.74
C VAL A 27 -17.17 0.30 -18.22
N SER A 28 -17.05 1.54 -17.75
CA SER A 28 -18.20 2.41 -17.51
C SER A 28 -18.56 3.12 -18.82
N PRO A 29 -19.73 2.83 -19.43
CA PRO A 29 -20.11 3.46 -20.69
C PRO A 29 -20.47 4.94 -20.52
N GLU A 30 -20.84 5.34 -19.31
CA GLU A 30 -21.28 6.69 -18.96
C GLU A 30 -20.62 7.17 -17.65
N GLU A 31 -20.75 8.46 -17.39
CA GLU A 31 -20.37 9.05 -16.11
C GLU A 31 -21.34 8.59 -15.02
N VAL A 32 -20.80 8.05 -13.93
CA VAL A 32 -21.57 7.55 -12.80
C VAL A 32 -21.41 8.51 -11.62
N LYS A 33 -22.52 8.99 -11.08
CA LYS A 33 -22.53 9.79 -9.84
C LYS A 33 -23.15 9.00 -8.70
N ARG A 34 -22.46 8.99 -7.56
CA ARG A 34 -22.99 8.45 -6.30
C ARG A 34 -22.61 9.39 -5.17
N ASN A 35 -23.61 9.96 -4.50
CA ASN A 35 -23.42 11.01 -3.51
C ASN A 35 -22.63 12.19 -4.12
N SER A 36 -21.52 12.59 -3.50
CA SER A 36 -20.59 13.61 -4.00
C SER A 36 -19.48 13.06 -4.89
N ALA A 37 -19.44 11.75 -5.14
CA ALA A 37 -18.42 11.11 -5.97
C ALA A 37 -18.89 11.01 -7.43
N THR A 38 -18.00 11.38 -8.35
CA THR A 38 -18.20 11.24 -9.80
C THR A 38 -17.13 10.31 -10.35
N LEU A 39 -17.55 9.29 -11.09
CA LEU A 39 -16.69 8.39 -11.85
C LEU A 39 -16.95 8.64 -13.33
N GLU A 40 -15.97 9.19 -14.04
CA GLU A 40 -16.09 9.49 -15.46
C GLU A 40 -16.33 8.23 -16.30
N ALA A 41 -16.85 8.38 -17.52
CA ALA A 41 -16.90 7.27 -18.47
C ALA A 41 -15.47 6.79 -18.82
N GLY A 42 -15.29 5.48 -19.04
CA GLY A 42 -14.00 4.93 -19.45
C GLY A 42 -13.74 3.50 -18.96
N ARG A 43 -12.49 3.08 -19.15
CA ARG A 43 -12.00 1.76 -18.71
C ARG A 43 -11.30 1.90 -17.37
N PHE A 44 -11.67 1.02 -16.45
CA PHE A 44 -11.14 0.98 -15.10
C PHE A 44 -10.52 -0.37 -14.78
N PHE A 45 -9.54 -0.33 -13.90
CA PHE A 45 -8.89 -1.51 -13.34
C PHE A 45 -8.84 -1.37 -11.83
N MET A 46 -9.08 -2.45 -11.13
CA MET A 46 -8.85 -2.56 -9.70
C MET A 46 -7.88 -3.70 -9.47
N TYR A 47 -6.95 -3.53 -8.54
CA TYR A 47 -6.16 -4.66 -8.06
C TYR A 47 -6.26 -4.82 -6.55
N HIS A 48 -6.30 -6.08 -6.14
CA HIS A 48 -6.16 -6.51 -4.76
C HIS A 48 -5.00 -7.50 -4.67
N ARG A 49 -4.24 -7.45 -3.58
CA ARG A 49 -3.14 -8.41 -3.38
C ARG A 49 -3.71 -9.76 -2.97
N VAL A 50 -3.17 -10.82 -3.55
CA VAL A 50 -3.51 -12.21 -3.24
C VAL A 50 -2.29 -12.85 -2.60
N TRP A 51 -2.51 -13.53 -1.49
CA TRP A 51 -1.49 -14.14 -0.68
C TRP A 51 -1.78 -15.61 -0.52
N THR A 52 -0.73 -16.41 -0.35
CA THR A 52 -0.89 -17.72 0.30
C THR A 52 -0.83 -17.50 1.81
N ARG A 53 -1.30 -18.50 2.58
CA ARG A 53 -1.17 -18.45 4.05
C ARG A 53 0.29 -18.29 4.49
N GLU A 54 1.18 -19.01 3.82
CA GLU A 54 2.62 -19.02 4.13
C GLU A 54 3.27 -17.67 3.79
N THR A 55 3.01 -17.12 2.60
CA THR A 55 3.63 -15.84 2.21
C THR A 55 3.07 -14.69 3.02
N LEU A 56 1.78 -14.70 3.36
CA LEU A 56 1.20 -13.68 4.24
C LEU A 56 1.80 -13.71 5.64
N ALA A 57 1.99 -14.89 6.23
CA ALA A 57 2.59 -15.02 7.55
C ALA A 57 4.03 -14.49 7.56
N SER A 58 4.86 -14.92 6.61
CA SER A 58 6.24 -14.45 6.46
C SER A 58 6.32 -12.93 6.24
N GLU A 59 5.46 -12.38 5.39
CA GLU A 59 5.45 -10.93 5.11
C GLU A 59 4.90 -10.11 6.28
N ARG A 60 3.98 -10.65 7.10
CA ARG A 60 3.54 -10.02 8.35
C ARG A 60 4.71 -9.90 9.34
N GLU A 61 5.49 -10.96 9.51
CA GLU A 61 6.70 -10.93 10.35
C GLU A 61 7.72 -9.92 9.82
N ARG A 62 7.96 -9.91 8.49
CA ARG A 62 8.83 -8.93 7.84
C ARG A 62 8.36 -7.50 8.10
N ARG A 63 7.05 -7.24 7.96
CA ARG A 63 6.44 -5.92 8.23
C ARG A 63 6.69 -5.51 9.68
N LEU A 64 6.42 -6.37 10.66
CA LEU A 64 6.62 -6.06 12.07
C LEU A 64 8.09 -5.73 12.38
N ARG A 65 9.03 -6.46 11.79
CA ARG A 65 10.47 -6.17 11.92
C ARG A 65 10.82 -4.80 11.37
N ILE A 66 10.38 -4.49 10.14
CA ILE A 66 10.63 -3.17 9.52
C ILE A 66 10.01 -2.05 10.35
N GLN A 67 8.80 -2.24 10.87
CA GLN A 67 8.15 -1.26 11.75
C GLN A 67 8.97 -1.00 13.02
N GLY A 68 9.53 -2.04 13.64
CA GLY A 68 10.43 -1.90 14.80
C GLY A 68 11.71 -1.14 14.45
N GLU A 69 12.40 -1.53 13.38
CA GLU A 69 13.64 -0.87 12.93
C GLU A 69 13.41 0.61 12.58
N VAL A 70 12.29 0.92 11.94
CA VAL A 70 11.90 2.29 11.57
C VAL A 70 11.56 3.14 12.79
N ALA A 71 10.88 2.56 13.79
CA ALA A 71 10.56 3.28 15.02
C ALA A 71 11.84 3.77 15.72
N GLU A 72 12.87 2.92 15.81
CA GLU A 72 14.17 3.32 16.38
C GLU A 72 14.87 4.39 15.54
N LYS A 73 14.85 4.27 14.20
CA LYS A 73 15.44 5.31 13.32
C LYS A 73 14.76 6.67 13.46
N LEU A 74 13.44 6.69 13.62
CA LEU A 74 12.67 7.91 13.83
C LEU A 74 12.94 8.51 15.22
N LYS A 75 13.07 7.66 16.25
CA LYS A 75 13.47 8.08 17.59
C LYS A 75 14.88 8.67 17.60
N ASP A 76 15.84 8.05 16.92
CA ASP A 76 17.20 8.57 16.77
C ASP A 76 17.20 9.93 16.08
N ARG A 77 16.42 10.05 14.99
CA ARG A 77 16.24 11.32 14.27
C ARG A 77 15.74 12.42 15.22
N ASP A 78 14.71 12.13 15.99
CA ASP A 78 14.09 13.10 16.90
C ASP A 78 15.08 13.53 17.98
N ALA A 79 15.82 12.58 18.56
CA ALA A 79 16.90 12.88 19.52
C ALA A 79 18.04 13.74 18.91
N TYR A 80 18.31 13.63 17.60
CA TYR A 80 19.27 14.52 16.93
C TYR A 80 18.68 15.91 16.65
N PHE A 81 17.38 16.02 16.39
CA PHE A 81 16.73 17.32 16.24
C PHE A 81 16.67 18.09 17.56
N GLU A 82 16.41 17.42 18.68
CA GLU A 82 16.46 18.05 20.00
C GLU A 82 17.83 18.71 20.27
N LYS A 83 18.93 18.07 19.85
CA LYS A 83 20.29 18.63 19.97
C LYS A 83 20.56 19.84 19.08
N LEU A 84 19.82 20.00 17.98
CA LEU A 84 19.92 21.18 17.13
C LEU A 84 19.29 22.40 17.79
N GLU A 85 18.21 22.17 18.54
CA GLU A 85 17.45 23.19 19.27
C GLU A 85 18.16 23.63 20.56
N ASP A 86 19.04 22.80 21.12
CA ASP A 86 19.85 23.15 22.30
C ASP A 86 20.75 24.38 22.03
N GLU A 87 20.53 25.46 22.77
CA GLU A 87 21.26 26.73 22.63
C GLU A 87 22.71 26.63 23.13
N ASP A 88 23.02 25.67 24.00
CA ASP A 88 24.35 25.47 24.57
C ASP A 88 25.29 24.64 23.66
N GLU A 89 24.77 24.03 22.59
CA GLU A 89 25.58 23.27 21.63
C GLU A 89 26.38 24.17 20.66
N ASN A 90 27.66 23.86 20.49
CA ASN A 90 28.51 24.54 19.50
C ASN A 90 28.11 24.18 18.05
N LEU A 91 28.44 25.07 17.11
CA LEU A 91 28.10 24.91 15.69
C LEU A 91 28.57 23.59 15.07
N GLY A 92 29.76 23.10 15.46
CA GLY A 92 30.30 21.83 14.95
C GLY A 92 29.45 20.64 15.38
N SER A 93 29.04 20.59 16.64
CA SER A 93 28.12 19.57 17.16
C SER A 93 26.75 19.63 16.47
N LYS A 94 26.21 20.83 16.26
CA LYS A 94 24.96 21.02 15.51
C LYS A 94 25.06 20.50 14.06
N VAL A 95 26.13 20.81 13.34
CA VAL A 95 26.34 20.26 11.98
C VAL A 95 26.38 18.73 11.98
N MET A 96 27.04 18.13 12.97
CA MET A 96 27.07 16.67 13.11
C MET A 96 25.69 16.07 13.42
N SER A 97 24.91 16.70 14.31
CA SER A 97 23.54 16.29 14.64
C SER A 97 22.63 16.37 13.42
N TYR A 98 22.73 17.44 12.62
CA TYR A 98 21.99 17.56 11.35
C TYR A 98 22.35 16.44 10.36
N ALA A 99 23.63 16.16 10.17
CA ALA A 99 24.09 15.10 9.28
C ALA A 99 23.55 13.72 9.71
N LYS A 100 23.50 13.44 11.02
CA LYS A 100 22.94 12.20 11.56
C LYS A 100 21.42 12.12 11.39
N ALA A 101 20.68 13.20 11.65
CA ALA A 101 19.24 13.25 11.40
C ALA A 101 18.90 13.02 9.92
N ALA A 102 19.66 13.64 9.01
CA ALA A 102 19.52 13.43 7.57
C ALA A 102 19.79 11.97 7.16
N LYS A 103 20.83 11.34 7.74
CA LYS A 103 21.11 9.92 7.53
C LYS A 103 19.95 9.04 8.00
N SER A 104 19.42 9.25 9.22
CA SER A 104 18.29 8.48 9.73
C SER A 104 17.06 8.58 8.82
N MET A 105 16.79 9.77 8.26
CA MET A 105 15.72 9.95 7.27
C MET A 105 15.97 9.22 5.96
N ASN A 106 17.22 9.15 5.50
CA ASN A 106 17.58 8.38 4.32
C ASN A 106 17.40 6.86 4.57
N ASP A 107 17.80 6.39 5.75
CA ASP A 107 17.66 5.00 6.18
C ASP A 107 16.19 4.61 6.43
N TYR A 108 15.33 5.58 6.78
CA TYR A 108 13.87 5.41 6.79
C TYR A 108 13.34 5.21 5.37
N ARG A 109 13.68 6.12 4.44
CA ARG A 109 13.19 6.09 3.05
C ARG A 109 13.59 4.82 2.30
N SER A 110 14.77 4.28 2.60
CA SER A 110 15.28 3.05 1.96
C SER A 110 14.84 1.75 2.66
N SER A 111 14.14 1.83 3.80
CA SER A 111 13.76 0.64 4.60
C SER A 111 12.66 -0.22 4.00
N GLY A 112 11.95 0.27 2.98
CA GLY A 112 10.77 -0.40 2.43
C GLY A 112 9.52 -0.29 3.32
N TYR A 113 9.51 0.66 4.26
CA TYR A 113 8.40 0.85 5.20
C TYR A 113 7.08 1.15 4.49
N GLU A 114 7.07 2.08 3.55
CA GLU A 114 5.86 2.49 2.82
C GLU A 114 5.26 1.31 2.04
N GLU A 115 6.10 0.52 1.39
CA GLU A 115 5.69 -0.70 0.68
C GLU A 115 5.14 -1.75 1.66
N SER A 116 5.71 -1.83 2.86
CA SER A 116 5.24 -2.76 3.90
C SER A 116 3.85 -2.42 4.43
N LEU A 117 3.42 -1.15 4.37
CA LEU A 117 2.10 -0.72 4.88
C LEU A 117 0.93 -1.42 4.16
N PHE A 118 1.17 -1.91 2.95
CA PHE A 118 0.21 -2.65 2.16
C PHE A 118 0.03 -4.12 2.56
N ILE A 119 0.91 -4.68 3.40
CA ILE A 119 0.82 -6.06 3.87
C ILE A 119 -0.19 -6.13 5.01
N PRO A 120 -1.33 -6.85 4.88
CA PRO A 120 -2.32 -6.93 5.95
C PRO A 120 -1.72 -7.47 7.25
N LEU A 121 -1.86 -6.74 8.37
CA LEU A 121 -1.39 -7.21 9.69
C LEU A 121 -2.43 -8.07 10.39
N TYR A 122 -3.71 -7.77 10.17
CA TYR A 122 -4.82 -8.35 10.91
C TYR A 122 -5.76 -9.12 9.99
N ASP A 123 -6.55 -10.01 10.57
CA ASP A 123 -7.40 -10.91 9.80
C ASP A 123 -8.67 -10.23 9.25
N ASP A 124 -9.11 -9.13 9.85
CA ASP A 124 -10.17 -8.26 9.32
C ASP A 124 -9.74 -7.47 8.06
N GLN A 125 -8.44 -7.46 7.76
CA GLN A 125 -7.87 -6.83 6.57
C GLN A 125 -7.76 -7.79 5.38
N VAL A 126 -8.24 -9.03 5.53
CA VAL A 126 -8.19 -10.05 4.48
C VAL A 126 -9.50 -10.81 4.35
N LEU A 127 -9.72 -11.39 3.18
CA LEU A 127 -10.83 -12.28 2.90
C LEU A 127 -10.29 -13.59 2.34
N LYS A 128 -10.86 -14.71 2.77
CA LYS A 128 -10.50 -16.03 2.26
C LYS A 128 -11.13 -16.21 0.88
N LEU A 129 -10.31 -16.37 -0.15
CA LEU A 129 -10.78 -16.65 -1.52
C LEU A 129 -11.05 -18.15 -1.70
N ASN A 130 -10.12 -18.98 -1.23
CA ASN A 130 -10.25 -20.44 -1.16
C ASN A 130 -9.36 -20.98 -0.02
N GLU A 131 -9.12 -22.30 0.05
CA GLU A 131 -8.29 -22.90 1.11
C GLU A 131 -6.84 -22.37 1.15
N GLN A 132 -6.28 -22.06 -0.02
CA GLN A 132 -4.88 -21.70 -0.22
C GLN A 132 -4.68 -20.19 -0.37
N CYS A 133 -5.65 -19.49 -0.94
CA CYS A 133 -5.54 -18.08 -1.33
C CYS A 133 -6.36 -17.15 -0.42
N ILE A 134 -5.75 -16.04 -0.06
CA ILE A 134 -6.29 -14.98 0.77
C ILE A 134 -6.14 -13.67 -0.01
N VAL A 135 -7.18 -12.84 -0.06
CA VAL A 135 -7.14 -11.53 -0.74
C VAL A 135 -7.16 -10.40 0.27
N SER A 136 -6.36 -9.36 0.04
CA SER A 136 -6.41 -8.12 0.83
C SER A 136 -7.72 -7.38 0.57
N THR A 137 -8.39 -6.93 1.64
CA THR A 137 -9.63 -6.14 1.52
C THR A 137 -9.38 -4.78 0.86
N ARG A 138 -8.18 -4.21 1.06
CA ARG A 138 -7.75 -2.97 0.43
C ARG A 138 -7.11 -3.23 -0.93
N GLY A 139 -7.51 -2.45 -1.91
CA GLY A 139 -6.99 -2.46 -3.26
C GLY A 139 -6.80 -1.03 -3.78
N ILE A 140 -6.43 -0.91 -5.04
CA ILE A 140 -6.23 0.39 -5.70
C ILE A 140 -6.99 0.39 -7.02
N VAL A 141 -7.59 1.54 -7.35
CA VAL A 141 -8.37 1.75 -8.57
C VAL A 141 -7.60 2.66 -9.53
N TYR A 142 -7.57 2.23 -10.79
CA TYR A 142 -6.93 2.93 -11.90
C TYR A 142 -7.94 3.22 -13.00
N LYS A 143 -7.77 4.36 -13.66
CA LYS A 143 -8.42 4.69 -14.91
C LYS A 143 -7.42 4.59 -16.05
N MET A 144 -7.84 4.03 -17.18
CA MET A 144 -7.03 4.03 -18.39
C MET A 144 -7.23 5.33 -19.16
N ASN A 145 -6.18 6.12 -19.28
CA ASN A 145 -6.17 7.39 -20.01
C ASN A 145 -5.09 7.31 -21.11
N LYS A 146 -5.51 7.33 -22.38
CA LYS A 146 -4.62 7.35 -23.57
C LYS A 146 -3.52 6.27 -23.61
N GLY A 147 -3.76 5.10 -23.03
CA GLY A 147 -2.77 4.03 -22.99
C GLY A 147 -2.02 3.91 -21.65
N GLU A 148 -2.22 4.85 -20.73
CA GLU A 148 -1.56 4.89 -19.43
C GLU A 148 -2.57 4.68 -18.30
N ALA A 149 -2.13 3.98 -17.25
CA ALA A 149 -2.95 3.76 -16.06
C ALA A 149 -2.71 4.87 -15.03
N GLU A 150 -3.74 5.61 -14.70
CA GLU A 150 -3.71 6.67 -13.70
C GLU A 150 -4.42 6.20 -12.42
N LYS A 151 -3.76 6.31 -11.25
CA LYS A 151 -4.40 5.99 -9.97
C LYS A 151 -5.47 7.04 -9.68
N ILE A 152 -6.71 6.60 -9.49
CA ILE A 152 -7.84 7.49 -9.18
C ILE A 152 -8.38 7.32 -7.76
N GLY A 153 -7.96 6.27 -7.04
CA GLY A 153 -8.37 6.06 -5.66
C GLY A 153 -8.01 4.69 -5.12
N ASP A 154 -8.56 4.39 -3.93
CA ASP A 154 -8.40 3.11 -3.27
C ASP A 154 -9.72 2.34 -3.31
N SER A 155 -9.62 1.00 -3.33
CA SER A 155 -10.77 0.09 -3.30
C SER A 155 -10.86 -0.60 -1.93
N ARG A 156 -12.07 -0.89 -1.48
CA ARG A 156 -12.33 -1.73 -0.30
C ARG A 156 -13.39 -2.78 -0.59
N VAL A 157 -13.06 -4.03 -0.29
CA VAL A 157 -13.98 -5.16 -0.35
C VAL A 157 -14.28 -5.61 1.07
N GLU A 158 -15.56 -5.62 1.44
CA GLU A 158 -16.01 -5.95 2.80
C GLU A 158 -16.45 -7.41 2.94
N SER A 159 -16.92 -8.02 1.85
CA SER A 159 -17.33 -9.42 1.84
C SER A 159 -17.20 -10.01 0.44
N LEU A 160 -16.95 -11.32 0.40
CA LEU A 160 -17.09 -12.11 -0.81
C LEU A 160 -18.44 -12.81 -0.76
N ARG A 161 -19.30 -12.54 -1.74
CA ARG A 161 -20.53 -13.32 -1.93
C ARG A 161 -20.18 -14.51 -2.82
N THR A 162 -19.99 -15.68 -2.22
CA THR A 162 -19.97 -16.95 -2.95
C THR A 162 -21.41 -17.31 -3.32
N LYS A 163 -21.67 -17.47 -4.62
CA LYS A 163 -22.90 -18.10 -5.12
C LYS A 163 -22.84 -19.60 -4.89
#